data_AF-A0A357N664-F1
#
_entry.id   AF-A0A357N664-F1
#
_cell.length_a   1.000
_cell.length_b   1.000
_cell.length_c   1.000
_cell.angle_alpha   90.00
_cell.angle_beta   90.00
_cell.angle_gamma   90.00
#
_symmetry.space_group_name_H-M   'P 1'
#
loop_
_entity.id
_entity.type
_entity.pdbx_description
1 polymer ?
#
loop_
_entity_poly.entity_id
_entity_poly.type
_entity_poly.pdbx_seq_one_letter_code
_entity_poly.pdbx_strand_id
1 'polypeptide(L)'
;DLADEDGSVRRQRLSWYSLLTGHVLFVNPRGQKSSETDLDTLARQMAAGRAQLVTEEKGRLVDRAWQASLSALRALAGRRRQEPDA
;
A
#
# COMPACT_ATOMS: atom_id res chain seq x y z
N ASP A 1 -1.35 -4.42 5.95
CA ASP A 1 -0.11 -5.09 6.36
C ASP A 1 -0.38 -5.81 7.68
N LEU A 2 -0.02 -7.08 7.79
CA LEU A 2 -0.21 -7.94 8.96
C LEU A 2 1.16 -8.38 9.47
N ALA A 3 1.41 -8.24 10.77
CA ALA A 3 2.61 -8.73 11.42
C ALA A 3 2.48 -10.23 11.72
N ASP A 4 3.46 -10.99 11.26
CA ASP A 4 3.63 -12.42 11.52
C ASP A 4 4.24 -12.64 12.93
N GLU A 5 4.24 -13.87 13.44
CA GLU A 5 4.74 -14.15 14.80
C GLU A 5 6.24 -13.87 14.95
N ASP A 6 6.99 -13.95 13.84
CA ASP A 6 8.42 -13.59 13.74
C ASP A 6 8.66 -12.06 13.61
N GLY A 7 7.61 -11.24 13.71
CA GLY A 7 7.69 -9.78 13.52
C GLY A 7 7.80 -9.33 12.06
N SER A 8 7.77 -10.26 11.11
CA SER A 8 7.78 -9.93 9.68
C SER A 8 6.43 -9.35 9.24
N VAL A 9 6.45 -8.20 8.57
CA VAL A 9 5.22 -7.53 8.12
C VAL A 9 4.90 -7.97 6.70
N ARG A 10 3.78 -8.67 6.52
CA ARG A 10 3.31 -9.17 5.22
C ARG A 10 2.10 -8.40 4.71
N ARG A 11 2.16 -8.04 3.43
CA ARG A 11 1.01 -7.47 2.74
C ARG A 11 0.09 -8.60 2.25
N GLN A 12 -1.14 -8.59 2.74
CA GLN A 12 -2.17 -9.54 2.35
C GLN A 12 -3.44 -8.75 1.99
N ARG A 13 -4.24 -9.29 1.08
CA ARG A 13 -5.51 -8.68 0.67
C ARG A 13 -6.65 -9.45 1.28
N LEU A 14 -7.53 -8.78 2.01
CA LEU A 14 -8.80 -9.34 2.43
C LEU A 14 -9.65 -9.60 1.17
N SER A 15 -10.00 -10.85 0.91
CA SER A 15 -10.77 -11.23 -0.29
C SER A 15 -12.22 -11.56 0.03
N TRP A 16 -12.50 -12.02 1.24
CA TRP A 16 -13.85 -12.46 1.59
C TRP A 16 -14.13 -12.39 3.09
N TYR A 17 -15.41 -12.27 3.41
CA TYR A 17 -15.96 -12.31 4.77
C TYR A 17 -17.23 -13.17 4.77
N SER A 18 -17.29 -14.12 5.71
CA SER A 18 -18.43 -15.00 5.93
C SER A 18 -19.39 -14.37 6.95
N LEU A 19 -20.62 -14.08 6.53
CA LEU A 19 -21.68 -13.63 7.45
C LEU A 19 -22.18 -14.75 8.37
N LEU A 20 -21.98 -16.00 7.99
CA LEU A 20 -22.46 -17.16 8.74
C LEU A 20 -21.53 -17.50 9.92
N THR A 21 -20.21 -17.39 9.70
CA THR A 21 -19.20 -17.82 10.66
C THR A 21 -18.36 -16.68 11.22
N GLY A 22 -18.42 -15.48 10.64
CA GLY A 22 -17.58 -14.35 11.04
C GLY A 22 -16.13 -14.44 10.59
N HIS A 23 -15.79 -15.46 9.79
CA HIS A 23 -14.42 -15.64 9.27
C HIS A 23 -14.12 -14.68 8.13
N VAL A 24 -12.87 -14.25 8.09
CA VAL A 24 -12.27 -13.44 7.03
C VAL A 24 -11.16 -14.23 6.33
N LEU A 25 -11.13 -14.14 5.00
CA LEU A 25 -10.14 -14.80 4.16
C LEU A 25 -9.16 -13.77 3.59
N PHE A 26 -7.87 -14.05 3.74
CA PHE A 26 -6.80 -13.29 3.12
C PHE A 26 -6.15 -14.08 2.00
N VAL A 27 -5.76 -13.35 0.96
CA VAL A 27 -5.00 -13.88 -0.16
C VAL A 27 -3.68 -13.12 -0.34
N ASN A 28 -2.69 -13.84 -0.84
CA ASN A 28 -1.44 -13.26 -1.30
C ASN A 28 -1.65 -12.55 -2.66
N PRO A 29 -0.65 -11.80 -3.17
CA PRO A 29 -0.75 -11.16 -4.48
C PRO A 29 -0.96 -12.11 -5.68
N ARG A 30 -0.69 -13.41 -5.51
CA ARG A 30 -0.93 -14.46 -6.53
C ARG A 30 -2.36 -15.04 -6.44
N GLY A 31 -3.18 -14.56 -5.51
CA GLY A 31 -4.55 -15.03 -5.30
C GLY A 31 -4.68 -16.33 -4.50
N GLN A 32 -3.59 -16.85 -3.94
CA GLN A 32 -3.63 -18.04 -3.10
C GLN A 32 -4.02 -17.67 -1.67
N LYS A 33 -4.80 -18.54 -1.00
CA LYS A 33 -5.16 -18.41 0.42
C LYS A 33 -3.89 -18.31 1.26
N SER A 34 -3.75 -17.19 1.98
CA SER A 34 -2.59 -16.93 2.83
C SER A 34 -2.90 -17.09 4.31
N SER A 35 -4.08 -16.64 4.75
CA SER A 35 -4.54 -16.82 6.13
C SER A 35 -6.06 -16.75 6.24
N GLU A 36 -6.59 -17.33 7.30
CA GLU A 36 -7.99 -17.27 7.69
C GLU A 36 -8.06 -16.98 9.19
N THR A 37 -8.95 -16.08 9.60
CA THR A 37 -9.14 -15.68 11.00
C THR A 37 -10.54 -15.16 11.20
N ASP A 38 -10.96 -14.96 12.45
CA ASP A 38 -12.20 -14.25 12.79
C ASP A 38 -12.06 -12.74 12.71
N LEU A 39 -13.18 -12.07 12.46
CA LEU A 39 -13.25 -10.60 12.41
C LEU A 39 -12.88 -9.96 13.76
N ASP A 40 -13.27 -10.56 14.89
CA ASP A 40 -12.90 -10.06 16.23
C ASP A 40 -11.39 -10.13 16.46
N THR A 41 -10.76 -11.26 16.09
CA THR A 41 -9.32 -11.43 16.14
C THR A 41 -8.60 -10.41 15.26
N LEU A 42 -9.10 -10.16 14.04
CA LEU A 42 -8.56 -9.12 13.17
C LEU A 42 -8.69 -7.73 13.81
N ALA A 43 -9.84 -7.39 14.39
CA ALA A 43 -10.07 -6.11 15.06
C ALA A 43 -9.11 -5.89 16.23
N ARG A 44 -8.86 -6.93 17.04
CA ARG A 44 -7.85 -6.88 18.12
C ARG A 44 -6.44 -6.71 17.58
N GLN A 45 -6.09 -7.38 16.48
CA GLN A 45 -4.80 -7.16 15.84
C GLN A 45 -4.66 -5.73 15.30
N MET A 46 -5.74 -5.15 14.77
CA MET A 46 -5.76 -3.75 14.34
C MET A 46 -5.59 -2.77 15.49
N ALA A 47 -6.33 -2.97 16.59
CA ALA A 47 -6.21 -2.15 17.80
C ALA A 47 -4.81 -2.27 18.44
N ALA A 48 -4.20 -3.45 18.37
CA ALA A 48 -2.84 -3.68 18.85
C ALA A 48 -1.74 -3.20 17.88
N GLY A 49 -2.09 -2.62 16.73
CA GLY A 49 -1.14 -2.19 15.69
C GLY A 49 -0.42 -3.35 14.97
N ARG A 50 -0.83 -4.60 15.20
CA ARG A 50 -0.31 -5.80 14.52
C ARG A 50 -0.93 -6.02 13.14
N ALA A 51 -2.04 -5.36 12.86
CA ALA A 51 -2.64 -5.28 11.54
C ALA A 51 -2.93 -3.81 11.22
N GLN A 52 -2.59 -3.37 10.02
CA GLN A 52 -2.90 -2.02 9.56
C GLN A 52 -3.47 -2.04 8.15
N LEU A 53 -4.41 -1.13 7.87
CA LEU A 53 -4.87 -0.92 6.52
C LEU A 53 -3.69 -0.51 5.65
N VAL A 54 -3.56 -1.12 4.49
CA VAL A 54 -2.58 -0.66 3.51
C VAL A 54 -3.14 0.59 2.86
N THR A 55 -2.78 1.75 3.41
CA THR A 55 -2.98 3.02 2.72
C THR A 55 -2.05 3.02 1.51
N GLU A 56 -2.53 3.51 0.36
CA GLU A 56 -1.89 3.53 -0.97
C GLU A 56 -0.55 4.29 -1.07
N GLU A 57 0.20 4.42 0.03
CA GLU A 57 1.45 5.16 0.06
C GLU A 57 2.54 4.57 -0.86
N LYS A 58 2.40 3.31 -1.29
CA LYS A 58 3.29 2.70 -2.29
C LYS A 58 2.97 3.07 -3.75
N GLY A 59 1.76 3.57 -4.07
CA GLY A 59 1.51 4.21 -5.37
C GLY A 59 2.33 5.49 -5.54
N ARG A 60 2.54 6.20 -4.41
CA ARG A 60 3.29 7.45 -4.38
C ARG A 60 4.75 7.34 -4.77
N LEU A 61 5.43 6.18 -4.71
CA LEU A 61 6.85 6.16 -5.08
C LEU A 61 7.04 6.36 -6.60
N VAL A 62 6.26 5.64 -7.40
CA VAL A 62 6.25 5.79 -8.86
C VAL A 62 5.68 7.15 -9.23
N ASP A 63 4.59 7.58 -8.59
CA ASP A 63 4.04 8.90 -8.82
C ASP A 63 5.01 10.02 -8.42
N ARG A 64 5.75 9.91 -7.30
CA ARG A 64 6.77 10.88 -6.90
C ARG A 64 7.95 10.88 -7.86
N ALA A 65 8.41 9.72 -8.31
CA ALA A 65 9.47 9.63 -9.32
C ALA A 65 9.03 10.27 -10.65
N TRP A 66 7.78 10.05 -11.04
CA TRP A 66 7.17 10.65 -12.22
C TRP A 66 7.01 12.17 -12.09
N GLN A 67 6.46 12.66 -10.99
CA GLN A 67 6.33 14.10 -10.73
C GLN A 67 7.68 14.78 -10.61
N ALA A 68 8.69 14.13 -10.04
CA ALA A 68 10.07 14.64 -10.01
C ALA A 68 10.66 14.74 -11.41
N SER A 69 10.48 13.70 -12.24
CA SER A 69 10.90 13.69 -13.64
C SER A 69 10.23 14.80 -14.44
N LEU A 70 8.91 14.96 -14.29
CA LEU A 70 8.13 16.00 -14.96
C LEU A 70 8.50 17.41 -14.50
N SER A 71 8.83 17.58 -13.21
CA SER A 71 9.32 18.85 -12.65
C SER A 71 10.70 19.21 -13.19
N ALA A 72 11.62 18.24 -13.29
CA ALA A 72 12.94 18.44 -13.90
C ALA A 72 12.82 18.83 -15.39
N LEU A 73 11.96 18.15 -16.14
CA LEU A 73 11.68 18.48 -17.54
C LEU A 73 11.10 19.89 -17.71
N ARG A 74 10.15 20.29 -16.85
CA ARG A 74 9.59 21.65 -16.85
C ARG A 74 10.63 22.72 -16.51
N ALA A 75 11.51 22.44 -15.54
CA ALA A 75 12.59 23.37 -15.17
C ALA A 75 13.56 23.57 -16.34
N LEU A 76 13.91 22.51 -17.06
CA LEU A 76 14.76 22.60 -18.26
C LEU A 76 14.07 23.35 -19.41
N ALA A 77 12.78 23.08 -19.65
CA ALA A 77 11.99 23.78 -20.65
C ALA A 77 11.79 25.27 -20.31
N GLY A 78 11.62 25.61 -19.04
CA GLY A 78 11.53 26.99 -18.55
C GLY A 78 12.86 27.74 -18.65
N ARG A 79 13.98 27.06 -18.37
CA ARG A 79 15.33 27.64 -18.49
C ARG A 79 15.69 27.98 -19.95
N ARG A 80 15.24 27.21 -20.94
CA ARG A 80 15.36 27.57 -22.38
C ARG A 80 14.58 28.82 -22.79
N ARG A 81 13.54 29.21 -22.03
CA ARG A 81 12.75 30.41 -22.30
C ARG A 81 13.37 31.67 -21.66
N GLN A 82 14.28 31.48 -20.71
CA GLN A 82 15.08 32.52 -20.07
C GLN A 82 16.50 32.54 -20.65
N GLU A 83 16.61 32.61 -21.97
CA GLU A 83 17.85 33.04 -22.62
C GLU A 83 17.62 34.52 -22.98
N PRO A 84 18.19 35.46 -22.21
CA PRO A 84 17.96 36.88 -22.46
C PRO A 84 18.69 37.30 -23.73
N ASP A 85 17.95 38.05 -24.53
CA ASP A 85 18.39 38.92 -25.62
C ASP A 85 19.75 39.56 -25.27
N ALA A 86 20.77 39.30 -26.08
CA ALA A 86 22.11 39.87 -25.99
C ALA A 86 22.31 40.88 -27.11
#